data_AF-E3ZTQ7-F1
#
_entry.id   AF-E3ZTQ7-F1
#
_cell.length_a   1.000
_cell.length_b   1.000
_cell.length_c   1.000
_cell.angle_alpha   90.00
_cell.angle_beta   90.00
_cell.angle_gamma   90.00
#
_symmetry.space_group_name_H-M   'P 1'
#
loop_
_entity.id
_entity.type
_entity.pdbx_description
1 polymer ?
#
loop_
_entity_poly.entity_id
_entity_poly.type
_entity_poly.pdbx_seq_one_letter_code
_entity_poly.pdbx_strand_id
1 'polypeptide(L)' 'MHQYSVYNKILLNGTASKAMLARLKQQNPKKGLITLLTVTEKQFARMVYLSGEQNKSIGNSDARLIFLGDDGHEF' A
#
# COMPACT_ATOMS: atom_id res chain seq x y z
N MET A 1 -0.93 4.52 -5.60
CA MET A 1 -1.70 3.81 -6.65
C MET A 1 -0.83 2.71 -7.19
N HIS A 2 -1.31 1.46 -7.16
CA HIS A 2 -0.53 0.33 -7.66
C HIS A 2 -0.80 0.09 -9.15
N GLN A 3 -2.08 0.06 -9.54
CA GLN A 3 -2.52 -0.07 -10.93
C GLN A 3 -3.87 0.64 -11.10
N TYR A 4 -4.33 0.82 -12.34
CA TYR A 4 -5.70 1.26 -12.60
C TYR A 4 -6.70 0.36 -11.88
N SER A 5 -7.61 0.96 -11.13
CA SER A 5 -8.62 0.27 -10.30
C SER A 5 -8.08 -0.66 -9.20
N VAL A 6 -6.78 -0.61 -8.87
CA VAL A 6 -6.18 -1.39 -7.77
C VAL A 6 -5.42 -0.46 -6.82
N TYR A 7 -5.89 -0.43 -5.57
CA TYR A 7 -5.43 0.48 -4.54
C TYR A 7 -4.92 -0.29 -3.35
N ASN A 8 -3.84 0.20 -2.75
CA ASN A 8 -3.25 -0.35 -1.54
C ASN A 8 -3.19 0.71 -0.43
N LYS A 9 -3.15 0.25 0.82
CA LYS A 9 -2.97 1.09 2.00
C LYS A 9 -2.19 0.32 3.05
N ILE A 10 -1.06 0.88 3.48
CA ILE A 10 -0.23 0.32 4.54
C ILE A 10 -0.91 0.55 5.89
N LEU A 11 -0.97 -0.48 6.72
CA LEU A 11 -1.62 -0.48 8.03
C LEU A 11 -0.65 -1.01 9.09
N LEU A 12 -0.45 -0.22 10.14
CA LEU A 12 0.55 -0.51 11.19
C LEU A 12 0.28 -1.79 11.98
N ASN A 13 -0.99 -2.14 12.19
CA ASN A 13 -1.38 -3.28 13.01
C ASN A 13 -2.82 -3.76 12.73
N GLY A 14 -3.21 -4.87 13.35
CA GLY A 14 -4.53 -5.47 13.20
C GLY A 14 -5.68 -4.56 13.67
N THR A 15 -5.47 -3.72 14.68
CA THR A 15 -6.49 -2.77 15.16
C THR A 15 -6.77 -1.71 14.11
N ALA A 16 -5.71 -1.12 13.51
CA ALA A 16 -5.84 -0.18 12.40
C ALA A 16 -6.54 -0.83 11.19
N SER A 17 -6.24 -2.10 10.89
CA SER A 17 -6.92 -2.86 9.84
C SER A 17 -8.42 -3.01 10.10
N LYS A 18 -8.82 -3.39 11.32
CA LYS A 18 -10.24 -3.53 11.68
C LYS A 18 -10.97 -2.18 11.60
N ALA A 19 -10.35 -1.11 12.09
CA ALA A 19 -10.91 0.24 12.02
C ALA A 19 -11.09 0.72 10.57
N MET A 20 -10.12 0.45 9.69
CA MET A 20 -10.22 0.78 8.27
C MET A 20 -11.34 -0.01 7.58
N LEU A 21 -11.46 -1.31 7.86
CA LEU A 21 -12.53 -2.14 7.31
C LEU A 21 -13.92 -1.64 7.74
N ALA A 22 -14.09 -1.23 9.00
CA ALA A 22 -15.34 -0.65 9.48
C ALA A 22 -15.72 0.62 8.71
N ARG A 23 -14.75 1.52 8.47
CA ARG A 23 -14.95 2.74 7.68
C ARG A 23 -15.33 2.43 6.23
N LEU A 24 -14.69 1.45 5.60
CA LEU A 24 -15.00 1.04 4.22
C LEU A 24 -16.41 0.43 4.11
N LYS A 25 -16.84 -0.35 5.10
CA LYS A 25 -18.22 -0.87 5.15
C LYS A 25 -19.25 0.26 5.28
N GLN A 26 -18.96 1.29 6.07
CA GLN A 26 -19.84 2.46 6.23
C GLN A 26 -19.92 3.30 4.94
N GLN A 27 -18.81 3.41 4.21
CA GLN A 27 -18.73 4.18 2.95
C GLN A 27 -18.91 3.31 1.70
N ASN A 28 -19.55 2.13 1.83
CA ASN A 28 -19.65 1.17 0.74
C ASN A 28 -20.54 1.69 -0.41
N PRO A 29 -20.03 1.78 -1.65
CA PRO A 29 -20.85 2.11 -2.81
C PRO A 29 -21.92 1.04 -3.07
N LYS A 30 -23.12 1.45 -3.48
CA LYS A 30 -24.25 0.53 -3.77
C LYS A 30 -24.14 -0.17 -5.13
N LYS A 31 -23.13 0.15 -5.93
CA LYS A 31 -22.94 -0.36 -7.30
C LYS A 31 -21.49 -0.76 -7.50
N GLY A 32 -21.28 -1.76 -8.36
CA GLY A 32 -19.96 -2.28 -8.71
C GLY A 32 -19.51 -3.45 -7.83
N LEU A 33 -18.39 -4.05 -8.20
CA LEU A 33 -17.73 -5.12 -7.45
C LEU A 33 -16.47 -4.57 -6.80
N ILE A 34 -16.44 -4.58 -5.47
CA ILE A 34 -15.29 -4.13 -4.68
C ILE A 34 -14.87 -5.29 -3.78
N THR A 35 -13.61 -5.70 -3.91
CA THR A 35 -13.01 -6.78 -3.13
C THR A 35 -11.81 -6.24 -2.37
N LEU A 36 -11.65 -6.68 -1.12
CA LEU A 36 -10.53 -6.31 -0.28
C LEU A 36 -9.70 -7.56 0.01
N LEU A 37 -8.37 -7.42 -0.06
CA LEU A 37 -7.42 -8.46 0.31
C LEU A 37 -6.44 -7.87 1.33
N THR A 38 -6.29 -8.54 2.47
CA THR A 38 -5.28 -8.19 3.47
C THR A 38 -4.04 -9.04 3.24
N VAL A 39 -2.90 -8.38 3.02
CA VAL A 39 -1.59 -9.02 2.89
C VAL A 39 -0.63 -8.46 3.95
N THR A 40 0.37 -9.24 4.32
CA THR A 40 1.48 -8.75 5.15
C THR A 40 2.47 -7.97 4.29
N GLU A 41 3.21 -7.05 4.90
CA GLU A 41 4.27 -6.28 4.22
C GLU A 41 5.30 -7.22 3.57
N LYS A 42 5.68 -8.28 4.27
CA LYS A 42 6.61 -9.29 3.78
C LYS A 42 6.08 -10.01 2.52
N GLN A 43 4.77 -10.17 2.37
CA GLN A 43 4.17 -10.76 1.18
C GLN A 43 4.12 -9.73 0.03
N PHE A 44 3.74 -8.48 0.33
CA PHE A 44 3.68 -7.41 -0.65
C PHE A 44 5.06 -7.10 -1.25
N ALA A 45 6.11 -7.03 -0.42
CA ALA A 45 7.49 -6.79 -0.87
C ALA A 45 8.07 -7.94 -1.72
N ARG A 46 7.52 -9.16 -1.63
CA ARG A 46 7.92 -10.32 -2.46
C ARG A 46 7.12 -10.44 -3.75
N MET A 47 6.24 -9.50 -4.05
CA MET A 47 5.45 -9.53 -5.27
C MET A 47 6.37 -9.50 -6.49
N VAL A 48 6.17 -10.47 -7.38
CA VAL A 48 6.97 -10.59 -8.62
C VAL A 48 6.30 -9.77 -9.72
N TYR A 49 7.06 -8.85 -10.31
CA TYR A 49 6.62 -8.04 -11.44
C TYR A 49 7.07 -8.73 -12.73
N LEU A 50 6.13 -9.20 -13.53
CA LEU A 50 6.43 -9.85 -14.82
C LEU A 50 6.81 -8.83 -15.91
N SER A 51 6.33 -7.60 -15.79
CA SER A 51 6.61 -6.49 -16.69
C SER A 51 6.38 -5.14 -15.98
N GLY A 52 7.14 -4.11 -16.37
CA GLY A 52 7.13 -2.79 -15.74
C GLY A 52 7.96 -2.71 -14.46
N GLU A 53 7.93 -1.54 -13.83
CA GLU A 53 8.73 -1.26 -12.63
C GLU A 53 7.86 -1.01 -11.40
N GLN A 54 8.42 -1.32 -10.23
CA GLN A 54 7.79 -1.03 -8.95
C GLN A 54 7.75 0.48 -8.70
N ASN A 55 6.64 0.95 -8.11
CA ASN A 55 6.52 2.32 -7.62
C ASN A 55 7.42 2.52 -6.38
N LYS A 56 8.47 3.34 -6.54
CA LYS A 56 9.46 3.69 -5.50
C LYS A 56 9.07 4.90 -4.64
N SER A 57 7.82 5.35 -4.69
CA SER A 57 7.36 6.47 -3.85
C SER A 57 7.48 6.13 -2.37
N ILE A 58 7.81 7.14 -1.56
CA ILE A 58 7.94 7.02 -0.11
C ILE A 58 6.66 6.45 0.53
N GLY A 59 5.49 6.80 -0.01
CA GLY A 59 4.20 6.28 0.46
C GLY A 59 3.99 4.77 0.23
N ASN A 60 4.87 4.13 -0.53
CA ASN A 60 4.88 2.68 -0.77
C ASN A 60 6.05 1.98 -0.06
N SER A 61 6.77 2.70 0.81
CA SER A 61 7.86 2.18 1.64
C SER A 61 7.41 2.00 3.09
N ASP A 62 7.93 0.98 3.76
CA ASP A 62 7.75 0.75 5.20
C ASP A 62 8.89 1.35 6.04
N ALA A 63 9.78 2.12 5.41
CA ALA A 63 10.88 2.80 6.08
C ALA A 63 10.36 3.72 7.21
N ARG A 64 10.96 3.57 8.40
CA ARG A 64 10.60 4.38 9.58
C ARG A 64 11.23 5.77 9.57
N LEU A 65 12.33 5.93 8.84
CA LEU A 65 13.04 7.18 8.65
C LEU A 65 13.04 7.51 7.17
N ILE A 66 12.71 8.77 6.85
CA ILE A 66 12.64 9.27 5.49
C ILE A 66 13.56 10.49 5.42
N PHE A 67 14.48 10.47 4.46
CA PHE A 67 15.33 11.61 4.14
C PHE A 67 14.80 12.22 2.83
N LEU A 68 14.57 13.53 2.84
CA LEU A 68 14.08 14.27 1.68
C LEU A 68 15.22 15.16 1.17
N GLY A 69 15.72 14.87 -0.03
CA GLY A 69 16.79 15.65 -0.68
C GLY A 69 18.22 15.14 -0.45
N ASP A 70 18.39 13.97 0.15
CA ASP A 70 19.66 13.24 0.14
C ASP A 70 19.64 12.28 -1.05
N ASP A 71 19.93 12.83 -2.24
CA ASP A 71 20.29 12.01 -3.40
C ASP A 71 21.64 11.41 -3.05
N GLY A 72 21.71 10.12 -2.72
CA GLY A 72 22.90 9.39 -2.23
C GLY A 72 24.11 9.38 -3.18
N HIS A 73 24.54 10.55 -3.63
CA HIS A 73 25.75 10.92 -4.34
C HIS A 73 26.69 11.63 -3.34
N GLU A 74 27.06 10.96 -2.26
CA GLU A 74 28.27 11.26 -1.51
C GLU A 74 28.62 10.06 -0.62
N PHE A 75 29.11 8.99 -1.25
CA PHE A 75 30.30 8.21 -0.88
C PHE A 75 30.79 7.42 -2.10
#